data_AF-A0A9W7DFM3-F1
#
_entry.id   AF-A0A9W7DFM3-F1
#
_cell.length_a   1.000
_cell.length_b   1.000
_cell.length_c   1.000
_cell.angle_alpha   90.00
_cell.angle_beta   90.00
_cell.angle_gamma   90.00
#
_symmetry.space_group_name_H-M   'P 1'
#
loop_
_entity.id
_entity.type
_entity.pdbx_description
1 polymer ?
#
loop_
_entity_poly.entity_id
_entity_poly.type
_entity_poly.pdbx_seq_one_letter_code
_entity_poly.pdbx_strand_id
1 'polypeptide(L)'
;MMNTQNSKKQKSKTTKNPKNADKKQQPMANSLKKMEIKKRQVYKPILSNPYTKTSNWPLISPEVLQDIVKLLTENVFRQVQIYNMTKGSSKSSQKSSNDTTPEQSESQQQQEQPTIPRPTEHQHYQTGFNTIMKTLECQIKLIQSRKFNPEDPQALKYLFICKNDMTSPLLYNHFPIMTQLAHVKLIQLPKTTNKKLKVAIFGEEESGTIEVLGLLNGFVLEYPVLKHVIEENVDFVDVDFVGDKLGLQVKFLLTDQPVGGKNKQGVKK
;
A
#
# COMPACT_ATOMS: atom_id res chain seq x y z
N MET A 1 18.63 25.11 35.84
CA MET A 1 17.55 25.32 36.83
C MET A 1 16.41 24.36 36.50
N MET A 2 15.85 23.69 37.53
CA MET A 2 14.66 22.78 37.54
C MET A 2 14.85 21.46 36.74
N ASN A 3 15.13 20.28 37.30
CA ASN A 3 14.64 19.52 38.47
C ASN A 3 13.20 19.01 38.31
N THR A 4 12.99 17.67 38.22
CA THR A 4 11.95 16.91 38.95
C THR A 4 12.18 15.40 38.81
N GLN A 5 12.60 14.80 39.92
CA GLN A 5 12.58 13.36 40.20
C GLN A 5 11.15 12.91 40.49
N ASN A 6 10.80 11.64 40.22
CA ASN A 6 9.64 11.04 40.88
C ASN A 6 9.90 9.59 41.29
N SER A 7 10.10 9.44 42.60
CA SER A 7 10.12 8.20 43.38
C SER A 7 8.72 7.88 43.92
N LYS A 8 8.32 6.61 43.98
CA LYS A 8 7.39 6.08 45.02
C LYS A 8 7.39 4.53 44.94
N LYS A 9 8.03 3.81 45.87
CA LYS A 9 7.75 3.53 47.30
C LYS A 9 6.91 2.26 47.49
N GLN A 10 7.59 1.28 48.08
CA GLN A 10 7.16 -0.04 48.58
C GLN A 10 5.95 0.01 49.52
N LYS A 11 5.15 -1.06 49.58
CA LYS A 11 4.54 -1.58 50.82
C LYS A 11 4.40 -3.11 50.79
N SER A 12 5.24 -3.77 51.59
CA SER A 12 5.08 -5.12 52.11
C SER A 12 4.06 -5.14 53.26
N LYS A 13 3.15 -6.12 53.31
CA LYS A 13 2.38 -6.46 54.51
C LYS A 13 2.26 -7.97 54.69
N THR A 14 2.86 -8.43 55.79
CA THR A 14 2.78 -9.74 56.41
C THR A 14 1.67 -9.72 57.46
N THR A 15 0.80 -10.74 57.51
CA THR A 15 -0.03 -11.08 58.69
C THR A 15 -0.54 -12.52 58.51
N LYS A 16 0.04 -13.48 59.24
CA LYS A 16 -0.45 -14.10 60.49
C LYS A 16 -1.62 -15.08 60.30
N ASN A 17 -1.29 -16.35 60.53
CA ASN A 17 -2.16 -17.49 60.83
C ASN A 17 -3.07 -17.21 62.04
N PRO A 18 -4.27 -17.81 62.07
CA PRO A 18 -4.57 -18.69 63.20
C PRO A 18 -5.21 -20.02 62.77
N LYS A 19 -4.82 -21.08 63.48
CA LYS A 19 -5.50 -22.37 63.53
C LYS A 19 -6.81 -22.21 64.32
N ASN A 20 -7.94 -22.68 63.79
CA ASN A 20 -8.85 -23.50 64.59
C ASN A 20 -9.89 -24.23 63.75
N ALA A 21 -10.26 -25.40 64.28
CA ALA A 21 -11.19 -26.36 63.75
C ALA A 21 -12.62 -25.81 63.69
N ASP A 22 -13.35 -26.18 62.63
CA ASP A 22 -14.70 -26.71 62.80
C ASP A 22 -15.18 -27.41 61.52
N LYS A 23 -15.59 -28.67 61.69
CA LYS A 23 -16.24 -29.50 60.67
C LYS A 23 -17.61 -28.91 60.35
N LYS A 24 -17.73 -28.21 59.23
CA LYS A 24 -19.01 -27.92 58.57
C LYS A 24 -19.04 -28.57 57.19
N GLN A 25 -20.13 -29.28 56.94
CA GLN A 25 -20.44 -30.05 55.74
C GLN A 25 -20.17 -29.22 54.48
N GLN A 26 -19.29 -29.73 53.62
CA GLN A 26 -18.97 -29.11 52.34
C GLN A 26 -20.18 -29.23 51.41
N PRO A 27 -20.77 -28.14 50.91
CA PRO A 27 -21.59 -28.23 49.72
C PRO A 27 -20.68 -28.75 48.59
N MET A 28 -21.10 -29.82 47.91
CA MET A 28 -20.44 -30.31 46.71
C MET A 28 -20.46 -29.20 45.66
N ALA A 29 -19.44 -28.37 45.69
CA ALA A 29 -19.12 -27.43 44.64
C ALA A 29 -18.61 -28.25 43.46
N ASN A 30 -19.55 -28.82 42.69
CA ASN A 30 -19.40 -29.10 41.26
C ASN A 30 -19.18 -27.77 40.54
N SER A 31 -18.04 -27.15 40.84
CA SER A 31 -17.69 -25.82 40.42
C SER A 31 -17.15 -25.91 39.00
N LEU A 32 -17.96 -25.43 38.05
CA LEU A 32 -17.55 -25.09 36.68
C LEU A 32 -16.23 -24.28 36.63
N LYS A 33 -15.81 -23.66 37.74
CA LYS A 33 -14.55 -22.90 37.87
C LYS A 33 -13.31 -23.76 38.15
N LYS A 34 -13.41 -25.07 38.43
CA LYS A 34 -12.25 -25.97 38.65
C LYS A 34 -11.85 -26.81 37.42
N MET A 35 -12.63 -26.75 36.34
CA MET A 35 -12.18 -27.20 35.03
C MET A 35 -11.56 -26.04 34.26
N GLU A 36 -10.62 -25.32 34.87
CA GLU A 36 -9.56 -24.69 34.07
C GLU A 36 -8.82 -25.84 33.39
N ILE A 37 -9.29 -26.17 32.19
CA ILE A 37 -8.72 -27.19 31.33
C ILE A 37 -7.27 -26.78 31.16
N LYS A 38 -6.35 -27.53 31.80
CA LYS A 38 -4.92 -27.30 31.65
C LYS A 38 -4.63 -27.31 30.15
N LYS A 39 -4.24 -26.17 29.60
CA LYS A 39 -3.82 -26.07 28.21
C LYS A 39 -2.34 -26.38 28.15
N ARG A 40 -1.96 -27.25 27.23
CA ARG A 40 -0.55 -27.46 26.88
C ARG A 40 -0.22 -26.65 25.64
N GLN A 41 0.94 -26.04 25.63
CA GLN A 41 1.49 -25.42 24.44
C GLN A 41 2.00 -26.50 23.48
N VAL A 42 1.61 -26.41 22.21
CA VAL A 42 2.00 -27.33 21.14
C VAL A 42 2.43 -26.51 19.93
N TYR A 43 3.61 -26.81 19.40
CA TYR A 43 4.10 -26.25 18.15
C TYR A 43 3.61 -27.08 16.98
N LYS A 44 2.82 -26.46 16.09
CA LYS A 44 2.34 -27.10 14.86
C LYS A 44 3.23 -26.68 13.70
N PRO A 45 3.83 -27.62 12.95
CA PRO A 45 4.53 -27.26 11.73
C PRO A 45 3.50 -26.75 10.71
N ILE A 46 3.77 -25.60 10.13
CA ILE A 46 3.00 -24.99 9.06
C ILE A 46 3.97 -24.75 7.91
N LEU A 47 3.60 -25.26 6.73
CA LEU A 47 4.31 -24.93 5.50
C LEU A 47 4.11 -23.44 5.23
N SER A 48 5.18 -22.66 5.36
CA SER A 48 5.12 -21.25 5.07
C SER A 48 5.37 -21.04 3.60
N ASN A 49 4.58 -20.17 2.99
CA ASN A 49 4.77 -19.81 1.60
C ASN A 49 6.12 -19.08 1.43
N PRO A 50 7.12 -19.68 0.73
CA PRO A 50 8.43 -19.05 0.55
C PRO A 50 8.32 -17.74 -0.25
N TYR A 51 7.29 -17.61 -1.08
CA TYR A 51 7.00 -16.46 -1.94
C TYR A 51 6.50 -15.22 -1.17
N THR A 52 6.11 -15.37 0.11
CA THR A 52 5.54 -14.26 0.90
C THR A 52 6.57 -13.37 1.58
N LYS A 53 7.84 -13.79 1.63
CA LYS A 53 8.89 -13.08 2.37
C LYS A 53 9.80 -12.21 1.50
N THR A 54 9.86 -12.46 0.19
CA THR A 54 10.91 -11.94 -0.71
C THR A 54 10.40 -10.92 -1.71
N SER A 55 9.34 -10.18 -1.36
CA SER A 55 8.96 -8.98 -2.11
C SER A 55 9.96 -7.88 -1.77
N ASN A 56 11.18 -8.03 -2.29
CA ASN A 56 12.31 -7.14 -2.05
C ASN A 56 12.03 -5.87 -2.85
N TRP A 57 11.65 -4.81 -2.15
CA TRP A 57 11.58 -3.49 -2.75
C TRP A 57 13.01 -3.02 -3.03
N PRO A 58 13.26 -2.36 -4.16
CA PRO A 58 14.60 -1.89 -4.47
C PRO A 58 15.05 -0.89 -3.41
N LEU A 59 16.30 -1.03 -2.98
CA LEU A 59 16.91 -0.15 -1.99
C LEU A 59 17.45 1.07 -2.72
N ILE A 60 16.85 2.23 -2.49
CA ILE A 60 17.25 3.50 -3.10
C ILE A 60 17.75 4.43 -2.00
N SER A 61 18.86 5.12 -2.23
CA SER A 61 19.38 6.12 -1.30
C SER A 61 18.34 7.22 -1.03
N PRO A 62 18.16 7.66 0.23
CA PRO A 62 17.19 8.69 0.56
C PRO A 62 17.47 10.02 -0.15
N GLU A 63 18.72 10.34 -0.47
CA GLU A 63 19.12 11.55 -1.20
C GLU A 63 18.53 11.53 -2.62
N VAL A 64 18.79 10.43 -3.34
CA VAL A 64 18.26 10.19 -4.69
C VAL A 64 16.73 10.23 -4.69
N LEU A 65 16.07 9.65 -3.68
CA LEU A 65 14.62 9.70 -3.57
C LEU A 65 14.09 11.13 -3.44
N GLN A 66 14.77 12.02 -2.70
CA GLN A 66 14.38 13.42 -2.62
C GLN A 66 14.59 14.13 -3.95
N ASP A 67 15.68 13.87 -4.66
CA ASP A 67 15.97 14.45 -5.97
C ASP A 67 14.93 14.02 -7.00
N ILE A 68 14.58 12.73 -7.04
CA ILE A 68 13.50 12.20 -7.89
C ILE A 68 12.18 12.92 -7.58
N VAL A 69 11.80 13.04 -6.31
CA VAL A 69 10.56 13.72 -5.92
C VAL A 69 10.58 15.17 -6.35
N LYS A 70 11.71 15.87 -6.13
CA LYS A 70 11.88 17.27 -6.53
C LYS A 70 11.75 17.44 -8.04
N LEU A 71 12.42 16.62 -8.83
CA LEU A 71 12.34 16.63 -10.29
C LEU A 71 10.90 16.37 -10.77
N LEU A 72 10.21 15.40 -10.16
CA LEU A 72 8.80 15.12 -10.47
C LEU A 72 7.90 16.33 -10.16
N THR A 73 8.04 16.94 -8.98
CA THR A 73 7.14 18.02 -8.57
C THR A 73 7.45 19.38 -9.21
N GLU A 74 8.71 19.76 -9.34
CA GLU A 74 9.12 21.11 -9.74
C GLU A 74 9.29 21.26 -11.26
N ASN A 75 9.73 20.21 -11.95
CA ASN A 75 10.03 20.28 -13.38
C ASN A 75 8.93 19.63 -14.19
N VAL A 76 8.63 18.37 -13.86
CA VAL A 76 7.82 17.49 -14.67
C VAL A 76 6.33 17.83 -14.58
N PHE A 77 5.78 17.91 -13.37
CA PHE A 77 4.34 18.17 -13.20
C PHE A 77 3.96 19.64 -13.18
N ARG A 78 4.93 20.57 -13.22
CA ARG A 78 4.65 22.00 -13.17
C ARG A 78 3.77 22.47 -14.33
N GLN A 79 4.00 21.99 -15.55
CA GLN A 79 3.16 22.36 -16.71
C GLN A 79 1.76 21.76 -16.60
N VAL A 80 1.66 20.52 -16.13
CA VAL A 80 0.39 19.85 -15.86
C VAL A 80 -0.42 20.60 -14.80
N GLN A 81 0.26 21.10 -13.75
CA GLN A 81 -0.34 21.91 -12.71
C GLN A 81 -0.99 23.17 -13.28
N ILE A 82 -0.22 23.95 -14.07
CA ILE A 82 -0.68 25.21 -14.67
C ILE A 82 -1.92 24.94 -15.54
N TYR A 83 -1.87 23.89 -16.36
CA TYR A 83 -3.00 23.50 -17.19
C TYR A 83 -4.25 23.15 -16.36
N ASN A 84 -4.11 22.32 -15.32
CA ASN A 84 -5.24 21.92 -14.50
C ASN A 84 -5.85 23.10 -13.73
N MET A 85 -5.03 24.04 -13.24
CA MET A 85 -5.50 25.26 -12.59
C MET A 85 -6.32 26.15 -13.53
N THR A 86 -5.87 26.34 -14.78
CA THR A 86 -6.61 27.15 -15.77
C THR A 86 -7.93 26.52 -16.21
N LYS A 87 -8.03 25.18 -16.16
CA LYS A 87 -9.27 24.46 -16.50
C LYS A 87 -10.32 24.53 -15.38
N GLY A 88 -9.88 24.61 -14.13
CA GLY A 88 -10.77 24.70 -12.96
C GLY A 88 -11.55 26.02 -12.91
N SER A 89 -10.91 27.14 -13.22
CA SER A 89 -11.51 28.49 -13.14
C SER A 89 -12.67 28.71 -14.11
N SER A 90 -12.70 28.02 -15.25
CA SER A 90 -13.72 28.25 -16.29
C SER A 90 -15.07 27.59 -15.98
N LYS A 91 -15.13 26.63 -15.03
CA LYS A 91 -16.37 25.89 -14.74
C LYS A 91 -17.25 26.51 -13.65
N SER A 92 -16.74 27.44 -12.84
CA SER A 92 -17.52 28.00 -11.72
C SER A 92 -18.48 29.13 -12.12
N SER A 93 -18.39 29.67 -13.34
CA SER A 93 -19.17 30.86 -13.74
C SER A 93 -20.45 30.57 -14.53
N GLN A 94 -20.78 29.31 -14.85
CA GLN A 94 -22.00 28.98 -15.64
C GLN A 94 -23.12 28.29 -14.85
N LYS A 95 -23.03 28.22 -13.52
CA LYS A 95 -24.06 27.57 -12.69
C LYS A 95 -24.85 28.59 -11.85
N SER A 96 -25.44 29.59 -12.48
CA SER A 96 -26.43 30.47 -11.84
C SER A 96 -27.44 31.06 -12.81
N SER A 97 -28.29 30.22 -13.40
CA SER A 97 -29.66 30.58 -13.81
C SER A 97 -30.28 29.41 -14.59
N ASN A 98 -31.27 28.75 -14.00
CA ASN A 98 -32.57 28.46 -14.63
C ASN A 98 -33.25 27.30 -13.92
N ASP A 99 -34.06 27.68 -12.93
CA ASP A 99 -35.27 26.95 -12.57
C ASP A 99 -36.39 27.50 -13.46
N THR A 100 -36.61 26.93 -14.65
CA THR A 100 -37.87 27.04 -15.40
C THR A 100 -37.93 25.92 -16.46
N THR A 101 -38.97 25.10 -16.31
CA THR A 101 -39.70 24.16 -17.18
C THR A 101 -39.35 24.12 -18.69
N PRO A 102 -39.40 22.92 -19.32
CA PRO A 102 -39.00 22.73 -20.72
C PRO A 102 -40.12 23.03 -21.71
N GLU A 103 -39.81 23.80 -22.76
CA GLU A 103 -40.53 23.68 -24.03
C GLU A 103 -39.58 23.88 -25.22
N GLN A 104 -39.82 23.06 -26.23
CA GLN A 104 -38.98 22.77 -27.38
C GLN A 104 -38.72 24.00 -28.25
N SER A 105 -37.47 24.22 -28.69
CA SER A 105 -37.20 24.54 -30.10
C SER A 105 -35.72 24.37 -30.45
N GLU A 106 -35.54 23.84 -31.66
CA GLU A 106 -34.31 23.45 -32.34
C GLU A 106 -33.41 24.62 -32.73
N SER A 107 -32.18 24.26 -33.15
CA SER A 107 -31.15 25.07 -33.81
C SER A 107 -30.11 25.73 -32.90
N GLN A 108 -29.29 24.91 -32.23
CA GLN A 108 -28.05 25.37 -31.60
C GLN A 108 -26.92 25.41 -32.63
N GLN A 109 -26.49 26.62 -32.98
CA GLN A 109 -25.18 26.88 -33.58
C GLN A 109 -24.11 26.63 -32.51
N GLN A 110 -23.23 25.66 -32.79
CA GLN A 110 -22.06 25.36 -31.95
C GLN A 110 -21.07 26.53 -32.04
N GLN A 111 -21.07 27.42 -31.05
CA GLN A 111 -19.97 28.36 -30.86
C GLN A 111 -18.77 27.59 -30.34
N GLU A 112 -17.73 27.49 -31.19
CA GLU A 112 -16.43 26.93 -30.86
C GLU A 112 -15.79 27.75 -29.72
N GLN A 113 -15.86 27.23 -28.49
CA GLN A 113 -15.09 27.79 -27.39
C GLN A 113 -13.59 27.63 -27.68
N PRO A 114 -12.75 28.64 -27.39
CA PRO A 114 -11.31 28.54 -27.55
C PRO A 114 -10.78 27.42 -26.65
N THR A 115 -10.45 26.29 -27.26
CA THR A 115 -9.92 25.13 -26.57
C THR A 115 -8.43 25.33 -26.35
N ILE A 116 -8.03 25.61 -25.10
CA ILE A 116 -6.62 25.63 -24.71
C ILE A 116 -6.05 24.23 -25.06
N PRO A 117 -5.01 24.15 -25.90
CA PRO A 117 -4.45 22.86 -26.33
C PRO A 117 -3.97 22.09 -25.10
N ARG A 118 -4.39 20.82 -25.00
CA ARG A 118 -4.00 19.95 -23.89
C ARG A 118 -2.49 19.71 -23.95
N PRO A 119 -1.75 19.90 -22.86
CA PRO A 119 -0.32 19.61 -22.81
C PRO A 119 -0.06 18.16 -23.17
N THR A 120 0.96 17.93 -23.99
CA THR A 120 1.38 16.61 -24.48
C THR A 120 1.67 15.67 -23.30
N GLU A 121 2.20 16.22 -22.21
CA GLU A 121 2.56 15.54 -20.97
C GLU A 121 1.38 14.82 -20.32
N HIS A 122 0.15 15.29 -20.52
CA HIS A 122 -1.03 14.67 -19.92
C HIS A 122 -1.33 13.28 -20.54
N GLN A 123 -0.80 12.98 -21.72
CA GLN A 123 -0.96 11.67 -22.35
C GLN A 123 0.07 10.64 -21.87
N HIS A 124 1.10 11.09 -21.15
CA HIS A 124 2.33 10.33 -20.90
C HIS A 124 2.49 9.84 -19.46
N TYR A 125 1.53 10.15 -18.57
CA TYR A 125 1.48 9.58 -17.23
C TYR A 125 0.10 9.01 -16.92
N GLN A 126 0.05 8.05 -16.00
CA GLN A 126 -1.17 7.43 -15.51
C GLN A 126 -1.18 7.45 -13.99
N THR A 127 -2.34 7.71 -13.40
CA THR A 127 -2.55 7.67 -11.95
C THR A 127 -3.70 6.75 -11.60
N GLY A 128 -3.67 6.21 -10.38
CA GLY A 128 -4.75 5.40 -9.83
C GLY A 128 -4.50 3.90 -9.97
N PHE A 129 -4.87 3.17 -8.91
CA PHE A 129 -4.57 1.75 -8.76
C PHE A 129 -5.11 0.89 -9.92
N ASN A 130 -6.40 1.00 -10.23
CA ASN A 130 -7.04 0.18 -11.25
C ASN A 130 -6.48 0.43 -12.67
N THR A 131 -6.21 1.69 -12.99
CA THR A 131 -5.65 2.07 -14.29
C THR A 131 -4.26 1.45 -14.47
N ILE A 132 -3.39 1.62 -13.48
CA ILE A 132 -2.03 1.09 -13.50
C ILE A 132 -2.02 -0.43 -13.55
N MET A 133 -2.88 -1.09 -12.76
CA MET A 133 -2.98 -2.55 -12.78
C MET A 133 -3.41 -3.09 -14.14
N LYS A 134 -4.41 -2.47 -14.77
CA LYS A 134 -4.84 -2.83 -16.12
C LYS A 134 -3.70 -2.66 -17.14
N THR A 135 -2.95 -1.55 -17.05
CA THR A 135 -1.80 -1.30 -17.92
C THR A 135 -0.70 -2.33 -17.74
N LEU A 136 -0.34 -2.67 -16.49
CA LEU A 136 0.63 -3.73 -16.18
C LEU A 136 0.17 -5.09 -16.72
N GLU A 137 -1.09 -5.48 -16.50
CA GLU A 137 -1.64 -6.74 -17.01
C GLU A 137 -1.60 -6.81 -18.54
N CYS A 138 -1.97 -5.74 -19.23
CA CYS A 138 -1.87 -5.64 -20.68
C CYS A 138 -0.42 -5.79 -21.16
N GLN A 139 0.52 -5.11 -20.52
CA GLN A 139 1.94 -5.18 -20.85
C GLN A 139 2.51 -6.58 -20.64
N ILE A 140 2.19 -7.25 -19.53
CA ILE A 140 2.60 -8.63 -19.25
C ILE A 140 2.06 -9.59 -20.33
N LYS A 141 0.79 -9.44 -20.75
CA LYS A 141 0.22 -10.26 -21.84
C LYS A 141 0.94 -10.04 -23.17
N LEU A 142 1.33 -8.80 -23.47
CA LEU A 142 2.11 -8.49 -24.68
C LEU A 142 3.51 -9.12 -24.63
N ILE A 143 4.17 -9.10 -23.47
CA ILE A 143 5.49 -9.73 -23.27
C ILE A 143 5.38 -11.25 -23.44
N GLN A 144 4.39 -11.88 -22.79
CA GLN A 144 4.14 -13.33 -22.90
C GLN A 144 3.83 -13.77 -24.33
N SER A 145 3.11 -12.94 -25.09
CA SER A 145 2.82 -13.20 -26.50
C SER A 145 3.96 -12.83 -27.47
N ARG A 146 5.11 -12.36 -26.96
CA ARG A 146 6.27 -11.88 -27.74
C ARG A 146 5.93 -10.74 -28.72
N LYS A 147 4.88 -9.97 -28.42
CA LYS A 147 4.43 -8.81 -29.20
C LYS A 147 4.81 -7.48 -28.55
N PHE A 148 5.48 -7.52 -27.41
CA PHE A 148 5.87 -6.32 -26.68
C PHE A 148 7.02 -5.60 -27.38
N ASN A 149 6.83 -4.31 -27.63
CA ASN A 149 7.87 -3.41 -28.09
C ASN A 149 8.30 -2.50 -26.92
N PRO A 150 9.56 -2.58 -26.44
CA PRO A 150 10.03 -1.72 -25.35
C PRO A 150 10.09 -0.24 -25.72
N GLU A 151 10.13 0.09 -27.02
CA GLU A 151 10.20 1.46 -27.52
C GLU A 151 8.81 2.09 -27.72
N ASP A 152 7.72 1.36 -27.46
CA ASP A 152 6.36 1.91 -27.57
C ASP A 152 6.19 3.07 -26.58
N PRO A 153 5.84 4.29 -27.04
CA PRO A 153 5.61 5.44 -26.16
C PRO A 153 4.56 5.21 -25.09
N GLN A 154 3.62 4.27 -25.32
CA GLN A 154 2.54 3.93 -24.39
C GLN A 154 2.90 2.80 -23.42
N ALA A 155 4.08 2.18 -23.55
CA ALA A 155 4.55 1.17 -22.60
C ALA A 155 4.88 1.84 -21.26
N LEU A 156 4.42 1.24 -20.15
CA LEU A 156 4.77 1.68 -18.81
C LEU A 156 6.24 1.38 -18.56
N LYS A 157 7.03 2.39 -18.15
CA LYS A 157 8.48 2.25 -17.93
C LYS A 157 8.86 2.35 -16.46
N TYR A 158 8.27 3.33 -15.76
CA TYR A 158 8.53 3.57 -14.33
C TYR A 158 7.23 3.57 -13.54
N LEU A 159 7.27 2.95 -12.35
CA LEU A 159 6.15 2.88 -11.43
C LEU A 159 6.55 3.40 -10.05
N PHE A 160 5.89 4.46 -9.60
CA PHE A 160 6.10 5.09 -8.31
C PHE A 160 4.97 4.76 -7.35
N ILE A 161 5.32 4.33 -6.14
CA ILE A 161 4.35 3.88 -5.14
C ILE A 161 4.60 4.53 -3.79
N CYS A 162 3.57 5.17 -3.25
CA CYS A 162 3.56 5.75 -1.90
C CYS A 162 3.23 4.68 -0.86
N LYS A 163 4.04 3.62 -0.78
CA LYS A 163 3.80 2.42 0.07
C LYS A 163 3.44 2.77 1.52
N ASN A 164 4.09 3.77 2.08
CA ASN A 164 3.90 4.17 3.47
C ASN A 164 2.62 4.96 3.74
N ASP A 165 1.96 5.44 2.68
CA ASP A 165 0.72 6.22 2.77
C ASP A 165 -0.52 5.35 2.45
N MET A 166 -0.34 4.13 1.95
CA MET A 166 -1.42 3.19 1.66
C MET A 166 -1.89 2.46 2.94
N THR A 167 -3.21 2.28 3.07
CA THR A 167 -3.82 1.68 4.27
C THR A 167 -3.63 0.16 4.37
N SER A 168 -3.65 -0.55 3.23
CA SER A 168 -3.64 -2.02 3.20
C SER A 168 -2.40 -2.55 2.48
N PRO A 169 -1.57 -3.39 3.14
CA PRO A 169 -0.43 -4.05 2.50
C PRO A 169 -0.80 -4.92 1.30
N LEU A 170 -2.02 -5.44 1.25
CA LEU A 170 -2.51 -6.25 0.14
C LEU A 170 -2.52 -5.47 -1.19
N LEU A 171 -2.69 -4.14 -1.12
CA LEU A 171 -2.70 -3.28 -2.28
C LEU A 171 -1.32 -3.07 -2.90
N TYR A 172 -0.22 -3.31 -2.18
CA TYR A 172 1.11 -3.07 -2.75
C TYR A 172 2.03 -4.29 -2.78
N ASN A 173 1.70 -5.36 -2.05
CA ASN A 173 2.57 -6.54 -1.96
C ASN A 173 2.79 -7.26 -3.30
N HIS A 174 1.90 -7.05 -4.28
CA HIS A 174 1.97 -7.67 -5.61
C HIS A 174 2.80 -6.88 -6.62
N PHE A 175 3.09 -5.59 -6.38
CA PHE A 175 3.78 -4.76 -7.36
C PHE A 175 5.17 -5.29 -7.72
N PRO A 176 6.05 -5.69 -6.78
CA PRO A 176 7.37 -6.24 -7.13
C PRO A 176 7.31 -7.37 -8.16
N ILE A 177 6.35 -8.28 -8.03
CA ILE A 177 6.15 -9.39 -8.96
C ILE A 177 5.64 -8.87 -10.32
N MET A 178 4.61 -8.03 -10.31
CA MET A 178 4.00 -7.49 -11.52
C MET A 178 4.99 -6.63 -12.32
N THR A 179 5.78 -5.79 -11.65
CA THR A 179 6.79 -4.95 -12.29
C THR A 179 7.92 -5.76 -12.87
N GLN A 180 8.35 -6.82 -12.20
CA GLN A 180 9.36 -7.72 -12.73
C GLN A 180 8.86 -8.44 -14.00
N LEU A 181 7.61 -8.94 -13.99
CA LEU A 181 7.01 -9.56 -15.18
C LEU A 181 6.76 -8.57 -16.32
N ALA A 182 6.49 -7.30 -15.99
CA ALA A 182 6.23 -6.24 -16.97
C ALA A 182 7.50 -5.53 -17.46
N HIS A 183 8.68 -5.85 -16.94
CA HIS A 183 9.94 -5.12 -17.19
C HIS A 183 9.86 -3.61 -16.85
N VAL A 184 9.21 -3.28 -15.72
CA VAL A 184 9.01 -1.92 -15.22
C VAL A 184 9.91 -1.67 -14.01
N LYS A 185 10.58 -0.52 -13.92
CA LYS A 185 11.31 -0.17 -12.69
C LYS A 185 10.34 0.32 -11.63
N LEU A 186 10.41 -0.28 -10.45
CA LEU A 186 9.59 0.05 -9.30
C LEU A 186 10.33 1.01 -8.38
N ILE A 187 9.70 2.11 -7.99
CA ILE A 187 10.26 3.11 -7.07
C ILE A 187 9.33 3.27 -5.87
N GLN A 188 9.87 3.05 -4.67
CA GLN A 188 9.15 3.35 -3.44
C GLN A 188 9.38 4.81 -3.05
N LEU A 189 8.30 5.58 -2.93
CA LEU A 189 8.38 6.98 -2.51
C LEU A 189 8.40 7.14 -0.98
N PRO A 190 9.08 8.19 -0.46
CA PRO A 190 9.03 8.55 0.96
C PRO A 190 7.60 8.86 1.43
N LYS A 191 7.38 8.82 2.76
CA LYS A 191 6.14 9.30 3.38
C LYS A 191 5.84 10.73 2.97
N THR A 192 4.57 11.10 2.89
CA THR A 192 4.07 12.46 2.56
C THR A 192 4.26 12.91 1.12
N THR A 193 4.95 12.13 0.29
CA THR A 193 5.12 12.45 -1.14
C THR A 193 3.78 12.43 -1.88
N ASN A 194 2.81 11.62 -1.44
CA ASN A 194 1.46 11.60 -2.01
C ASN A 194 0.78 12.98 -2.00
N LYS A 195 0.97 13.78 -0.94
CA LYS A 195 0.44 15.14 -0.82
C LYS A 195 1.16 16.11 -1.75
N LYS A 196 2.49 16.00 -1.83
CA LYS A 196 3.31 16.84 -2.72
C LYS A 196 2.97 16.58 -4.19
N LEU A 197 2.87 15.31 -4.59
CA LEU A 197 2.47 14.92 -5.95
C LEU A 197 1.05 15.37 -6.27
N LYS A 198 0.13 15.25 -5.32
CA LYS A 198 -1.24 15.74 -5.48
C LYS A 198 -1.26 17.24 -5.79
N VAL A 199 -0.56 18.05 -4.98
CA VAL A 199 -0.48 19.51 -5.20
C VAL A 199 0.19 19.81 -6.55
N ALA A 200 1.24 19.08 -6.91
CA ALA A 200 1.94 19.27 -8.18
C ALA A 200 1.11 18.87 -9.41
N ILE A 201 0.24 17.86 -9.32
CA ILE A 201 -0.55 17.39 -10.47
C ILE A 201 -1.90 18.11 -10.56
N PHE A 202 -2.63 18.20 -9.44
CA PHE A 202 -4.03 18.65 -9.41
C PHE A 202 -4.20 20.03 -8.77
N GLY A 203 -3.19 20.57 -8.10
CA GLY A 203 -3.32 21.76 -7.28
C GLY A 203 -3.85 21.47 -5.87
N GLU A 204 -4.07 22.53 -5.08
CA GLU A 204 -4.50 22.42 -3.69
C GLU A 204 -6.00 22.11 -3.52
N GLU A 205 -6.81 22.50 -4.51
CA GLU A 205 -8.28 22.50 -4.37
C GLU A 205 -8.94 21.13 -4.54
N GLU A 206 -8.33 20.20 -5.28
CA GLU A 206 -8.96 18.90 -5.54
C GLU A 206 -8.89 17.99 -4.31
N SER A 207 -9.98 17.32 -3.97
CA SER A 207 -10.00 16.28 -2.93
C SER A 207 -9.51 14.95 -3.51
N GLY A 208 -8.32 14.50 -3.13
CA GLY A 208 -7.77 13.22 -3.59
C GLY A 208 -6.38 12.93 -3.01
N THR A 209 -5.91 11.70 -3.19
CA THR A 209 -4.53 11.30 -2.89
C THR A 209 -3.98 10.50 -4.05
N ILE A 210 -2.69 10.68 -4.35
CA ILE A 210 -1.99 9.91 -5.38
C ILE A 210 -1.17 8.85 -4.67
N GLU A 211 -1.68 7.63 -4.66
CA GLU A 211 -1.01 6.47 -4.06
C GLU A 211 -0.06 5.79 -5.06
N VAL A 212 -0.45 5.77 -6.34
CA VAL A 212 0.24 5.08 -7.42
C VAL A 212 0.31 5.99 -8.64
N LEU A 213 1.53 6.15 -9.18
CA LEU A 213 1.84 6.95 -10.34
C LEU A 213 2.70 6.14 -11.31
N GLY A 214 2.29 6.03 -12.57
CA GLY A 214 3.04 5.38 -13.63
C GLY A 214 3.46 6.38 -14.71
N LEU A 215 4.71 6.26 -15.18
CA LEU A 215 5.23 7.03 -16.29
C LEU A 215 5.44 6.13 -17.51
N LEU A 216 4.90 6.56 -18.64
CA LEU A 216 5.02 5.87 -19.92
C LEU A 216 6.35 6.21 -20.61
N ASN A 217 6.80 5.36 -21.52
CA ASN A 217 8.09 5.53 -22.20
C ASN A 217 8.18 6.86 -22.96
N GLY A 218 7.09 7.34 -23.56
CA GLY A 218 7.05 8.65 -24.24
C GLY A 218 7.45 9.80 -23.31
N PHE A 219 7.02 9.73 -22.04
CA PHE A 219 7.42 10.71 -21.03
C PHE A 219 8.91 10.67 -20.71
N VAL A 220 9.47 9.47 -20.65
CA VAL A 220 10.86 9.24 -20.29
C VAL A 220 11.80 9.81 -21.35
N LEU A 221 11.35 9.85 -22.61
CA LEU A 221 12.06 10.49 -23.72
C LEU A 221 12.06 12.03 -23.60
N GLU A 222 10.97 12.62 -23.09
CA GLU A 222 10.86 14.08 -22.89
C GLU A 222 11.73 14.59 -21.74
N TYR A 223 11.97 13.76 -20.71
CA TYR A 223 12.70 14.14 -19.49
C TYR A 223 13.98 13.31 -19.28
N PRO A 224 15.05 13.53 -20.08
CA PRO A 224 16.26 12.71 -20.04
C PRO A 224 17.02 12.81 -18.70
N VAL A 225 16.92 13.93 -17.99
CA VAL A 225 17.55 14.10 -16.67
C VAL A 225 16.91 13.14 -15.65
N LEU A 226 15.59 13.06 -15.62
CA LEU A 226 14.87 12.14 -14.75
C LEU A 226 15.20 10.69 -15.11
N LYS A 227 15.22 10.38 -16.42
CA LYS A 227 15.63 9.07 -16.93
C LYS A 227 17.01 8.69 -16.40
N HIS A 228 18.00 9.57 -16.55
CA HIS A 228 19.37 9.30 -16.14
C HIS A 228 19.48 9.01 -14.64
N VAL A 229 18.87 9.86 -13.79
CA VAL A 229 18.87 9.68 -12.34
C VAL A 229 18.26 8.34 -11.94
N ILE A 230 17.12 7.95 -12.53
CA ILE A 230 16.46 6.68 -12.23
C ILE A 230 17.27 5.48 -12.76
N GLU A 231 17.77 5.56 -13.99
CA GLU A 231 18.47 4.44 -14.62
C GLU A 231 19.80 4.12 -13.91
N GLU A 232 20.50 5.13 -13.40
CA GLU A 232 21.77 4.97 -12.69
C GLU A 232 21.59 4.49 -11.23
N ASN A 233 20.52 4.92 -10.56
CA ASN A 233 20.37 4.71 -9.12
C ASN A 233 19.31 3.66 -8.72
N VAL A 234 18.49 3.22 -9.66
CA VAL A 234 17.39 2.27 -9.38
C VAL A 234 17.59 0.99 -10.18
N ASP A 235 17.82 -0.10 -9.46
CA ASP A 235 17.89 -1.44 -10.01
C ASP A 235 16.49 -2.00 -10.31
N PHE A 236 16.44 -3.00 -11.19
CA PHE A 236 15.25 -3.81 -11.37
C PHE A 236 14.95 -4.62 -10.11
N VAL A 237 13.68 -4.89 -9.88
CA VAL A 237 13.22 -5.70 -8.75
C VAL A 237 13.64 -7.14 -8.97
N ASP A 238 14.54 -7.65 -8.14
CA ASP A 238 14.80 -9.08 -8.13
C ASP A 238 13.74 -9.82 -7.31
N VAL A 239 13.14 -10.83 -7.93
CA VAL A 239 12.11 -11.67 -7.32
C VAL A 239 12.69 -13.08 -7.26
N ASP A 240 13.28 -13.40 -6.12
CA ASP A 240 14.09 -14.62 -5.88
C ASP A 240 13.47 -15.92 -6.42
N PHE A 241 12.14 -15.99 -6.40
CA PHE A 241 11.41 -17.19 -6.76
C PHE A 241 11.11 -17.35 -8.26
N VAL A 242 11.28 -16.28 -9.03
CA VAL A 242 11.28 -16.36 -10.49
C VAL A 242 12.54 -17.12 -10.96
N GLY A 243 13.56 -17.27 -10.10
CA GLY A 243 14.71 -18.14 -10.29
C GLY A 243 14.58 -19.56 -9.71
N ASP A 244 15.57 -20.41 -9.99
CA ASP A 244 15.53 -21.88 -9.83
C ASP A 244 15.69 -22.43 -8.39
N LYS A 245 15.74 -21.60 -7.34
CA LYS A 245 16.12 -22.09 -5.99
C LYS A 245 15.11 -21.75 -4.91
N LEU A 246 14.05 -22.54 -4.82
CA LEU A 246 13.11 -22.47 -3.71
C LEU A 246 13.34 -23.61 -2.73
N GLY A 247 13.86 -23.26 -1.55
CA GLY A 247 13.91 -24.17 -0.41
C GLY A 247 12.54 -24.28 0.28
N LEU A 248 12.21 -25.48 0.75
CA LEU A 248 10.99 -25.74 1.52
C LEU A 248 11.09 -25.06 2.89
N GLN A 249 10.22 -24.08 3.18
CA GLN A 249 10.24 -23.34 4.46
C GLN A 249 9.11 -23.81 5.39
N VAL A 250 9.47 -24.57 6.43
CA VAL A 250 8.54 -24.95 7.50
C VAL A 250 8.69 -23.98 8.68
N LYS A 251 7.60 -23.34 9.10
CA LYS A 251 7.52 -22.54 10.33
C LYS A 251 6.74 -23.31 11.39
N PHE A 252 6.98 -23.02 12.66
CA PHE A 252 6.22 -23.62 13.76
C PHE A 252 5.28 -22.58 14.37
N LEU A 253 3.98 -22.86 14.40
CA LEU A 253 2.98 -22.02 15.06
C LEU A 253 2.72 -22.56 16.47
N LEU A 254 2.92 -21.70 17.47
CA LEU A 254 2.56 -22.01 18.84
C LEU A 254 1.04 -21.99 19.00
N THR A 255 0.48 -23.09 19.50
CA THR A 255 -0.96 -23.23 19.76
C THR A 255 -1.20 -23.83 21.12
N ASP A 256 -2.24 -23.37 21.81
CA ASP A 256 -2.68 -23.97 23.06
C ASP A 256 -3.70 -25.07 22.80
N GLN A 257 -3.38 -26.30 23.21
CA GLN A 257 -4.28 -27.44 23.10
C GLN A 257 -4.85 -27.81 24.48
N PRO A 258 -6.18 -27.97 24.63
CA PRO A 258 -6.76 -28.44 25.89
C PRO A 258 -6.28 -29.87 26.20
N VAL A 259 -5.80 -30.10 27.42
CA VAL A 259 -5.49 -31.44 27.91
C VAL A 259 -6.76 -32.04 28.48
N GLY A 260 -7.42 -32.92 27.70
CA GLY A 260 -8.56 -33.68 28.19
C GLY A 260 -8.15 -34.52 29.40
N GLY A 261 -8.80 -34.29 30.54
CA GLY A 261 -8.65 -35.17 31.70
C GLY A 261 -9.12 -36.56 31.31
N LYS A 262 -8.27 -37.58 31.43
CA LYS A 262 -8.67 -38.97 31.22
C LYS A 262 -9.75 -39.29 32.25
N ASN A 263 -11.03 -39.26 31.84
CA ASN A 263 -12.11 -39.81 32.63
C ASN A 263 -11.86 -41.31 32.71
N LYS A 264 -11.29 -41.76 33.84
CA LYS A 264 -11.27 -43.17 34.21
C LYS A 264 -12.71 -43.60 34.46
N GLN A 265 -13.49 -43.83 33.41
CA GLN A 265 -14.73 -44.59 33.54
C GLN A 265 -14.32 -46.00 33.92
N GLY A 266 -14.46 -46.31 35.21
CA GLY A 266 -14.27 -47.67 35.71
C GLY A 266 -15.24 -48.58 34.98
N VAL A 267 -14.70 -49.46 34.13
CA VAL A 267 -15.41 -50.65 33.67
C VAL A 267 -15.65 -51.50 34.91
N LYS A 268 -16.84 -51.38 35.50
CA LYS A 268 -17.32 -52.37 36.47
C LYS A 268 -17.61 -53.64 35.68
N LYS A 269 -16.79 -54.67 35.88
CA LYS A 269 -17.13 -56.05 35.52
C LYS A 269 -18.10 -56.61 36.53
#